data_AF-A0A3M1I9J2-F1
#
_entry.id   AF-A0A3M1I9J2-F1
#
_cell.length_a   1.000
_cell.length_b   1.000
_cell.length_c   1.000
_cell.angle_alpha   90.00
_cell.angle_beta   90.00
_cell.angle_gamma   90.00
#
_symmetry.space_group_name_H-M   'P 1'
#
loop_
_entity.id
_entity.type
_entity.pdbx_description
1 polymer ?
#
loop_
_entity_poly.entity_id
_entity_poly.type
_entity_poly.pdbx_seq_one_letter_code
_entity_poly.pdbx_strand_id
1 'polypeptide(L)'
;MCLLLPVLCLPAFAQYTIDWHTIDGGGGTSTGGAYALSGTIGQPDAGPVMTGGNYTLTGGFWSLVSVIQTPGAPTLHVKQLNGAVTVYWKKPAVGWELQKTATLTGNPVPWQVVPAQTYQTNATDIFITIPNPTGQWFYRLHKP
;
A
#
# COMPACT_ATOMS: atom_id res chain seq x y z
N MET A 1 -70.22 0.81 21.73
CA MET A 1 -69.70 0.83 20.34
C MET A 1 -68.27 1.35 20.38
N CYS A 2 -67.29 0.46 20.32
CA CYS A 2 -65.90 0.78 19.96
C CYS A 2 -65.27 -0.52 19.48
N LEU A 3 -65.38 -0.77 18.17
CA LEU A 3 -64.74 -1.92 17.52
C LEU A 3 -63.25 -1.57 17.37
N LEU A 4 -62.38 -2.23 18.12
CA LEU A 4 -60.93 -2.16 17.95
C LEU A 4 -60.54 -2.98 16.72
N LEU A 5 -60.03 -2.31 15.68
CA LEU A 5 -59.40 -2.96 14.52
C LEU A 5 -58.11 -3.70 14.98
N PRO A 6 -57.90 -4.98 14.64
CA PRO A 6 -56.57 -5.56 14.70
C PRO A 6 -55.74 -5.00 13.53
N VAL A 7 -54.65 -4.33 13.88
CA VAL A 7 -53.62 -3.82 12.96
C VAL A 7 -53.04 -5.00 12.17
N LEU A 8 -53.11 -4.91 10.84
CA LEU A 8 -52.44 -5.82 9.93
C LEU A 8 -50.94 -5.46 9.89
N CYS A 9 -50.08 -6.26 10.52
CA CYS A 9 -48.63 -6.08 10.45
C CYS A 9 -48.12 -6.63 9.10
N LEU A 10 -47.71 -5.74 8.19
CA LEU A 10 -47.03 -6.12 6.95
C LEU A 10 -45.57 -6.51 7.24
N PRO A 11 -44.98 -7.46 6.50
CA PRO A 11 -43.58 -7.85 6.68
C PRO A 11 -42.64 -6.70 6.30
N ALA A 12 -41.69 -6.39 7.19
CA ALA A 12 -40.62 -5.43 6.92
C ALA A 12 -39.58 -6.07 5.99
N PHE A 13 -39.66 -5.77 4.70
CA PHE A 13 -38.60 -6.13 3.74
C PHE A 13 -37.61 -4.99 3.58
N ALA A 14 -36.43 -5.16 4.19
CA ALA A 14 -35.10 -4.90 3.63
C ALA A 14 -34.11 -4.71 4.80
N GLN A 15 -33.54 -5.81 5.27
CA GLN A 15 -32.22 -5.72 5.90
C GLN A 15 -31.23 -5.68 4.74
N TYR A 16 -30.55 -4.56 4.54
CA TYR A 16 -29.44 -4.51 3.60
C TYR A 16 -28.41 -5.54 4.05
N THR A 17 -28.29 -6.63 3.29
CA THR A 17 -27.19 -7.57 3.45
C THR A 17 -26.01 -7.01 2.68
N ILE A 18 -24.86 -6.94 3.35
CA ILE A 18 -23.59 -6.75 2.66
C ILE A 18 -23.21 -8.14 2.16
N ASP A 19 -23.64 -8.47 0.96
CA ASP A 19 -23.41 -9.79 0.36
C ASP A 19 -21.93 -10.04 0.05
N TRP A 20 -21.14 -8.98 -0.05
CA TRP A 20 -19.71 -9.04 -0.33
C TRP A 20 -18.95 -7.95 0.42
N HIS A 21 -17.83 -8.35 1.02
CA HIS A 21 -16.87 -7.46 1.65
C HIS A 21 -15.46 -7.94 1.32
N THR A 22 -14.52 -7.02 1.24
CA THR A 22 -13.09 -7.31 1.18
C THR A 22 -12.37 -6.66 2.34
N ILE A 23 -11.29 -7.31 2.78
CA ILE A 23 -10.30 -6.68 3.64
C ILE A 23 -9.18 -6.19 2.72
N ASP A 24 -9.25 -4.92 2.36
CA ASP A 24 -8.35 -4.27 1.38
C ASP A 24 -6.98 -3.89 1.98
N GLY A 25 -6.65 -4.47 3.13
CA GLY A 25 -5.45 -4.15 3.88
C GLY A 25 -5.09 -5.28 4.83
N GLY A 26 -3.97 -5.95 4.56
CA GLY A 26 -3.44 -7.01 5.39
C GLY A 26 -2.05 -7.43 4.91
N GLY A 27 -1.25 -8.00 5.79
CA GLY A 27 0.16 -8.29 5.54
C GLY A 27 1.04 -7.90 6.71
N GLY A 28 2.34 -8.09 6.57
CA GLY A 28 3.31 -7.76 7.61
C GLY A 28 4.65 -8.41 7.39
N THR A 29 5.61 -8.03 8.23
CA THR A 29 6.94 -8.65 8.28
C THR A 29 6.97 -9.63 9.45
N SER A 30 7.12 -10.92 9.15
CA SER A 30 7.45 -11.94 10.12
C SER A 30 8.97 -12.09 10.19
N THR A 31 9.53 -12.18 11.40
CA THR A 31 10.97 -12.37 11.61
C THR A 31 11.24 -13.65 12.41
N GLY A 32 12.36 -14.31 12.10
CA GLY A 32 12.80 -15.51 12.79
C GLY A 32 14.30 -15.74 12.57
N GLY A 33 15.10 -15.59 13.63
CA GLY A 33 16.57 -15.63 13.53
C GLY A 33 17.11 -14.54 12.59
N ALA A 34 17.88 -14.94 11.59
CA ALA A 34 18.45 -14.03 10.59
C ALA A 34 17.51 -13.72 9.40
N TYR A 35 16.29 -14.27 9.39
CA TYR A 35 15.38 -14.18 8.24
C TYR A 35 14.20 -13.25 8.53
N ALA A 36 13.79 -12.52 7.50
CA ALA A 36 12.58 -11.71 7.48
C ALA A 36 11.74 -12.08 6.25
N LEU A 37 10.45 -12.35 6.46
CA LEU A 37 9.47 -12.60 5.42
C LEU A 37 8.45 -11.46 5.44
N SER A 38 8.32 -10.72 4.36
CA SER A 38 7.24 -9.75 4.19
C SER A 38 6.25 -10.24 3.15
N GLY A 39 4.97 -10.18 3.48
CA GLY A 39 3.87 -10.54 2.57
C GLY A 39 2.65 -9.65 2.78
N THR A 40 1.77 -9.63 1.79
CA THR A 40 0.48 -8.93 1.82
C THR A 40 -0.64 -9.95 1.66
N ILE A 41 -1.78 -9.73 2.33
CA ILE A 41 -2.99 -10.51 2.05
C ILE A 41 -3.47 -10.09 0.65
N GLY A 42 -3.60 -11.04 -0.26
CA GLY A 42 -4.06 -10.79 -1.61
C GLY A 42 -5.53 -10.41 -1.62
N GLN A 43 -5.87 -9.38 -2.39
CA GLN A 43 -7.25 -9.06 -2.72
C GLN A 43 -7.74 -10.08 -3.78
N PRO A 44 -8.97 -10.64 -3.68
CA PRO A 44 -9.48 -11.60 -4.66
C PRO A 44 -9.69 -10.98 -6.06
N ASP A 45 -9.80 -9.66 -6.15
CA ASP A 45 -9.84 -8.88 -7.39
C ASP A 45 -8.44 -8.44 -7.88
N ALA A 46 -7.36 -8.87 -7.21
CA ALA A 46 -6.00 -8.70 -7.70
C ALA A 46 -5.82 -9.43 -9.03
N GLY A 47 -5.69 -8.69 -10.13
CA GLY A 47 -5.65 -9.27 -11.46
C GLY A 47 -5.62 -8.24 -12.59
N PRO A 48 -5.74 -8.68 -13.86
CA PRO A 48 -5.88 -7.78 -15.00
C PRO A 48 -7.04 -6.79 -14.82
N VAL A 49 -6.95 -5.65 -15.51
CA VAL A 49 -8.00 -4.62 -15.49
C VAL A 49 -9.36 -5.26 -15.80
N MET A 50 -10.27 -5.20 -14.83
CA MET A 50 -11.66 -5.60 -14.95
C MET A 50 -12.44 -4.46 -15.61
N THR A 51 -13.38 -4.79 -16.50
CA THR A 51 -14.19 -3.80 -17.21
C THR A 51 -15.68 -4.15 -17.08
N GLY A 52 -16.53 -3.14 -16.86
CA GLY A 52 -17.98 -3.31 -16.79
C GLY A 52 -18.70 -2.04 -17.25
N GLY A 53 -19.37 -2.09 -18.40
CA GLY A 53 -19.94 -0.90 -19.03
C GLY A 53 -18.86 0.14 -19.36
N ASN A 54 -19.03 1.36 -18.86
CA ASN A 54 -18.06 2.45 -19.02
C ASN A 54 -16.99 2.51 -17.90
N TYR A 55 -16.98 1.53 -17.00
CA TYR A 55 -16.09 1.54 -15.84
C TYR A 55 -14.98 0.51 -16.00
N THR A 56 -13.80 0.88 -15.51
CA THR A 56 -12.65 0.00 -15.38
C THR A 56 -12.21 -0.05 -13.93
N LEU A 57 -11.84 -1.23 -13.46
CA LEU A 57 -11.34 -1.49 -12.11
C LEU A 57 -10.04 -2.28 -12.26
N THR A 58 -8.94 -1.73 -11.76
CA THR A 58 -7.68 -2.48 -11.66
C THR A 58 -7.49 -2.86 -10.19
N GLY A 59 -7.85 -4.09 -9.84
CA GLY A 59 -7.60 -4.63 -8.50
C GLY A 59 -6.16 -5.13 -8.36
N GLY A 60 -5.64 -5.14 -7.14
CA GLY A 60 -4.28 -5.62 -6.85
C GLY A 60 -3.51 -4.76 -5.87
N PHE A 61 -2.31 -5.22 -5.50
CA PHE A 61 -1.39 -4.43 -4.68
C PHE A 61 -0.71 -3.35 -5.53
N TRP A 62 -0.24 -2.26 -4.91
CA TRP A 62 0.53 -1.20 -5.56
C TRP A 62 1.83 -1.75 -6.16
N SER A 63 1.76 -2.21 -7.41
CA SER A 63 2.90 -2.82 -8.11
C SER A 63 3.91 -1.76 -8.58
N LEU A 64 3.49 -0.50 -8.75
CA LEU A 64 4.35 0.56 -9.30
C LEU A 64 5.44 1.02 -8.33
N VAL A 65 5.15 1.05 -7.02
CA VAL A 65 6.10 1.50 -5.99
C VAL A 65 5.98 0.60 -4.76
N SER A 66 7.03 -0.18 -4.50
CA SER A 66 7.13 -1.08 -3.35
C SER A 66 8.28 -0.66 -2.44
N VAL A 67 8.08 -0.77 -1.11
CA VAL A 67 9.12 -0.46 -0.11
C VAL A 67 9.57 -1.73 0.60
N ILE A 68 10.88 -1.92 0.71
CA ILE A 68 11.52 -3.07 1.36
C ILE A 68 12.12 -2.59 2.68
N GLN A 69 11.65 -3.18 3.78
CA GLN A 69 12.22 -2.91 5.10
C GLN A 69 13.57 -3.60 5.21
N THR A 70 14.59 -2.84 5.60
CA THR A 70 15.92 -3.38 5.90
C THR A 70 16.05 -3.51 7.42
N PRO A 71 16.52 -4.65 7.94
CA PRO A 71 16.73 -4.81 9.39
C PRO A 71 17.60 -3.68 9.95
N GLY A 72 17.13 -3.06 11.04
CA GLY A 72 17.81 -1.93 11.68
C GLY A 72 17.62 -0.56 11.01
N ALA A 73 16.97 -0.49 9.84
CA ALA A 73 16.61 0.77 9.20
C ALA A 73 15.37 1.41 9.83
N PRO A 74 15.22 2.75 9.76
CA PRO A 74 13.94 3.40 9.98
C PRO A 74 12.86 2.78 9.10
N THR A 75 11.63 2.70 9.59
CA THR A 75 10.53 2.16 8.80
C THR A 75 10.29 3.01 7.56
N LEU A 76 10.33 2.37 6.40
CA LEU A 76 10.07 3.00 5.11
C LEU A 76 8.60 2.83 4.74
N HIS A 77 7.93 3.92 4.45
CA HIS A 77 6.51 3.95 4.14
C HIS A 77 6.27 4.48 2.72
N VAL A 78 5.14 4.09 2.14
CA VAL A 78 4.64 4.63 0.88
C VAL A 78 3.21 5.11 1.09
N LYS A 79 2.89 6.27 0.51
CA LYS A 79 1.52 6.78 0.41
C LYS A 79 1.30 7.41 -0.96
N GLN A 80 0.07 7.40 -1.44
CA GLN A 80 -0.31 8.06 -2.68
C GLN A 80 -1.35 9.14 -2.42
N LEU A 81 -1.18 10.28 -3.07
CA LEU A 81 -2.12 11.38 -3.05
C LEU A 81 -2.12 12.09 -4.40
N ASN A 82 -3.30 12.37 -4.97
CA ASN A 82 -3.45 13.12 -6.22
C ASN A 82 -2.59 12.59 -7.39
N GLY A 83 -2.49 11.26 -7.52
CA GLY A 83 -1.69 10.62 -8.58
C GLY A 83 -0.16 10.69 -8.38
N ALA A 84 0.32 11.27 -7.27
CA ALA A 84 1.72 11.27 -6.89
C ALA A 84 1.98 10.29 -5.75
N VAL A 85 3.12 9.61 -5.80
CA VAL A 85 3.56 8.69 -4.74
C VAL A 85 4.60 9.38 -3.87
N THR A 86 4.43 9.29 -2.55
CA THR A 86 5.39 9.75 -1.56
C THR A 86 5.98 8.57 -0.84
N VAL A 87 7.31 8.41 -0.93
CA VAL A 87 8.09 7.45 -0.15
C VAL A 87 8.72 8.20 1.01
N TYR A 88 8.48 7.78 2.25
CA TYR A 88 8.86 8.54 3.44
C TYR A 88 9.32 7.66 4.59
N TRP A 89 10.16 8.21 5.47
CA TRP A 89 10.66 7.57 6.68
C TRP A 89 10.90 8.59 7.79
N LYS A 90 10.89 8.14 9.05
CA LYS A 90 10.98 9.02 10.22
C LYS A 90 12.40 9.57 10.44
N LYS A 91 12.49 10.84 10.83
CA LYS A 91 13.71 11.46 11.38
C LYS A 91 14.12 10.76 12.69
N PRO A 92 15.42 10.73 13.04
CA PRO A 92 16.52 11.47 12.42
C PRO A 92 17.21 10.75 11.25
N ALA A 93 17.03 9.43 11.10
CA ALA A 93 17.56 8.61 10.00
C ALA A 93 19.03 8.88 9.60
N VAL A 94 19.89 9.17 10.57
CA VAL A 94 21.29 9.56 10.31
C VAL A 94 22.07 8.40 9.69
N GLY A 95 22.73 8.68 8.58
CA GLY A 95 23.54 7.71 7.83
C GLY A 95 22.72 6.73 7.00
N TRP A 96 21.40 6.93 6.87
CA TRP A 96 20.57 6.15 5.96
C TRP A 96 20.34 6.91 4.66
N GLU A 97 20.57 6.22 3.55
CA GLU A 97 20.26 6.68 2.20
C GLU A 97 19.12 5.85 1.60
N LEU A 98 18.30 6.48 0.77
CA LEU A 98 17.29 5.79 -0.01
C LEU A 98 17.93 5.23 -1.28
N GLN A 99 17.73 3.94 -1.52
CA GLN A 99 18.08 3.28 -2.77
C GLN A 99 16.82 2.82 -3.49
N LYS A 100 16.89 2.76 -4.82
CA LYS A 100 15.83 2.24 -5.68
C LYS A 100 16.35 1.25 -6.72
N THR A 101 15.48 0.38 -7.20
CA THR A 101 15.73 -0.53 -8.33
C THR A 101 14.44 -0.78 -9.09
N ALA A 102 14.53 -1.11 -10.38
CA ALA A 102 13.39 -1.53 -11.20
C ALA A 102 13.14 -3.06 -11.12
N THR A 103 14.05 -3.82 -10.51
CA THR A 103 13.96 -5.28 -10.40
C THR A 103 14.54 -5.80 -9.09
N LEU A 104 13.99 -6.89 -8.57
CA LEU A 104 14.53 -7.66 -7.44
C LEU A 104 15.31 -8.90 -7.90
N THR A 105 15.46 -9.09 -9.22
CA THR A 105 16.26 -10.17 -9.79
C THR A 105 17.69 -9.70 -10.06
N GLY A 106 18.64 -10.63 -10.01
CA GLY A 106 20.07 -10.38 -10.20
C GLY A 106 20.90 -10.65 -8.94
N ASN A 107 22.19 -10.91 -9.14
CA ASN A 107 23.15 -11.12 -8.05
C ASN A 107 24.47 -10.38 -8.33
N PRO A 108 24.71 -9.21 -7.71
CA PRO A 108 23.81 -8.51 -6.79
C PRO A 108 22.64 -7.84 -7.53
N VAL A 109 21.54 -7.60 -6.81
CA VAL A 109 20.41 -6.79 -7.32
C VAL A 109 20.91 -5.36 -7.59
N PRO A 110 20.60 -4.74 -8.74
CA PRO A 110 21.17 -3.47 -9.16
C PRO A 110 20.51 -2.26 -8.46
N TRP A 111 20.87 -2.04 -7.19
CA TRP A 111 20.40 -0.89 -6.42
C TRP A 111 21.11 0.40 -6.81
N GLN A 112 20.34 1.47 -6.96
CA GLN A 112 20.84 2.82 -7.26
C GLN A 112 20.48 3.77 -6.13
N VAL A 113 21.45 4.58 -5.69
CA VAL A 113 21.22 5.61 -4.68
C VAL A 113 20.33 6.71 -5.25
N VAL A 114 19.29 7.08 -4.50
CA VAL A 114 18.45 8.24 -4.81
C VAL A 114 19.17 9.49 -4.31
N PRO A 115 19.46 10.48 -5.18
CA PRO A 115 20.23 11.66 -4.80
C PRO A 115 19.60 12.44 -3.64
N ALA A 116 20.41 12.82 -2.65
CA ALA A 116 19.93 13.51 -1.44
C ALA A 116 19.25 14.86 -1.73
N GLN A 117 19.55 15.50 -2.86
CA GLN A 117 18.90 16.73 -3.33
C GLN A 117 17.41 16.55 -3.62
N THR A 118 16.97 15.31 -3.87
CA THR A 118 15.55 15.00 -4.07
C THR A 118 14.77 14.91 -2.76
N TYR A 119 15.47 14.85 -1.63
CA TYR A 119 14.83 14.63 -0.33
C TYR A 119 14.21 15.94 0.14
N GLN A 120 12.97 15.83 0.58
CA GLN A 120 12.25 16.87 1.28
C GLN A 120 12.08 16.44 2.74
N THR A 121 11.90 17.41 3.63
CA THR A 121 11.66 17.09 5.04
C THR A 121 10.57 17.96 5.64
N ASN A 122 9.88 17.42 6.63
CA ASN A 122 8.98 18.17 7.51
C ASN A 122 9.47 18.03 8.96
N ALA A 123 8.63 18.32 9.96
CA ALA A 123 9.02 18.20 11.36
C ALA A 123 9.45 16.77 11.76
N THR A 124 8.80 15.74 11.22
CA THR A 124 8.95 14.34 11.69
C THR A 124 9.56 13.38 10.67
N ASP A 125 9.52 13.72 9.39
CA ASP A 125 9.77 12.80 8.28
C ASP A 125 10.75 13.38 7.25
N ILE A 126 11.45 12.46 6.59
CA ILE A 126 12.20 12.65 5.36
C ILE A 126 11.43 11.93 4.26
N PHE A 127 11.28 12.53 3.09
CA PHE A 127 10.49 11.95 2.00
C PHE A 127 10.93 12.39 0.62
N ILE A 128 10.56 11.59 -0.37
CA ILE A 128 10.59 11.97 -1.80
C ILE A 128 9.18 11.92 -2.35
N THR A 129 8.88 12.77 -3.32
CA THR A 129 7.61 12.75 -4.07
C THR A 129 7.89 12.45 -5.53
N ILE A 130 7.27 11.39 -6.03
CA ILE A 130 7.34 10.95 -7.42
C ILE A 130 6.04 11.36 -8.11
N PRO A 131 6.06 12.41 -8.94
CA PRO A 131 4.90 12.76 -9.76
C PRO A 131 4.74 11.72 -10.87
N ASN A 132 3.50 11.31 -11.15
CA ASN A 132 3.15 10.41 -12.24
C ASN A 132 4.04 9.15 -12.30
N PRO A 133 4.04 8.29 -11.26
CA PRO A 133 4.91 7.13 -11.21
C PRO A 133 4.65 6.19 -12.39
N THR A 134 5.70 5.86 -13.15
CA THR A 134 5.65 4.92 -14.28
C THR A 134 6.56 3.74 -14.03
N GLY A 135 6.10 2.55 -14.40
CA GLY A 135 6.84 1.30 -14.20
C GLY A 135 6.89 0.87 -12.73
N GLN A 136 7.40 -0.34 -12.50
CA GLN A 136 7.59 -0.90 -11.17
C GLN A 136 8.95 -0.48 -10.59
N TRP A 137 8.92 0.04 -9.37
CA TRP A 137 10.09 0.46 -8.63
C TRP A 137 10.04 -0.09 -7.20
N PHE A 138 11.19 -0.55 -6.74
CA PHE A 138 11.40 -0.99 -5.37
C PHE A 138 12.33 -0.01 -4.68
N TYR A 139 12.03 0.32 -3.42
CA TYR A 139 12.80 1.25 -2.61
C TYR A 139 13.24 0.58 -1.32
N ARG A 140 14.44 0.90 -0.85
CA ARG A 140 14.93 0.47 0.48
C ARG A 140 15.76 1.57 1.10
N LEU A 141 15.85 1.58 2.43
CA LEU A 141 16.88 2.33 3.12
C LEU A 141 18.12 1.48 3.27
N HIS A 142 19.28 2.06 2.99
CA HIS A 142 20.58 1.43 3.12
C HIS A 142 21.52 2.33 3.92
N LYS A 143 22.45 1.72 4.64
CA LYS A 143 23.51 2.41 5.36
C LYS A 143 24.84 1.98 4.72
N PRO A 144 25.58 2.91 4.08
CA PRO A 144 26.88 2.63 3.50
C PRO A 144 27.89 2.11 4.53
#